data_AF-A0A2N3D1V8-F1
#
_entry.id   AF-A0A2N3D1V8-F1
#
_cell.length_a   1.000
_cell.length_b   1.000
_cell.length_c   1.000
_cell.angle_alpha   90.00
_cell.angle_beta   90.00
_cell.angle_gamma   90.00
#
_symmetry.space_group_name_H-M   'P 1'
#
loop_
_entity.id
_entity.type
_entity.pdbx_description
1 polymer ?
#
loop_
_entity_poly.entity_id
_entity_poly.type
_entity_poly.pdbx_seq_one_letter_code
_entity_poly.pdbx_strand_id
1 'polypeptide(L)'
;DEVAAFLRAAQQPMPANGVTCTTIAERLAQDRNEAERARAAEEALARESAARAAADRDKALEQARSDNIVTRENYMAGATLLLVLGALALGVAGLFLTRTQKREAIWTASGGILLIVAAVVTFVMRPAFDPAAIAGTTRLTVPPPTAQPGGLGKMVCTIDPARSRVTVSSTQDVTIDINPDGCVNGRTQYAETGQNWQRILVPDEEQTVSVLEYAPTTRTYSTSRYLLTAQQMEAARARRAEVKVKACSTDPAARADLAAKQQAIRTALPPVFNERLVYSCKPAG
;
A
#
# COMPACT_ATOMS: atom_id res chain seq x y z
N ASP A 1 -37.19 -0.43 -40.74
CA ASP A 1 -38.05 0.74 -40.48
C ASP A 1 -39.52 0.44 -40.19
N GLU A 2 -40.09 -0.67 -40.66
CA GLU A 2 -41.51 -0.99 -40.39
C GLU A 2 -41.81 -1.32 -38.91
N VAL A 3 -40.90 -2.00 -38.21
CA VAL A 3 -41.08 -2.36 -36.79
C VAL A 3 -41.12 -1.12 -35.88
N ALA A 4 -40.30 -0.12 -36.17
CA ALA A 4 -40.27 1.13 -35.40
C ALA A 4 -41.51 2.01 -35.67
N ALA A 5 -42.14 1.88 -36.84
CA ALA A 5 -43.41 2.53 -37.15
C ALA A 5 -44.58 1.84 -36.44
N PHE A 6 -44.60 0.50 -36.41
CA PHE A 6 -45.60 -0.30 -35.71
C PHE A 6 -45.59 -0.05 -34.19
N LEU A 7 -44.41 -0.04 -33.55
CA LEU A 7 -44.29 0.20 -32.11
C LEU A 7 -44.70 1.63 -31.70
N ARG A 8 -44.46 2.63 -32.56
CA ARG A 8 -44.95 4.01 -32.38
C ARG A 8 -46.47 4.09 -32.49
N ALA A 9 -47.07 3.38 -33.44
CA ALA A 9 -48.53 3.31 -33.58
C ALA A 9 -49.19 2.63 -32.37
N ALA A 10 -48.51 1.68 -31.72
CA ALA A 10 -48.98 0.99 -30.52
C ALA A 10 -48.69 1.73 -29.19
N GLN A 11 -48.17 2.97 -29.24
CA GLN A 11 -47.78 3.78 -28.06
C GLN A 11 -46.87 3.04 -27.06
N GLN A 12 -46.05 2.09 -27.53
CA GLN A 12 -45.14 1.36 -26.66
C GLN A 12 -43.83 2.15 -26.49
N PRO A 13 -43.34 2.37 -25.25
CA PRO A 13 -42.08 3.07 -25.03
C PRO A 13 -40.90 2.23 -25.54
N MET A 14 -40.11 2.80 -26.45
CA MET A 14 -38.89 2.19 -26.97
C MET A 14 -37.68 2.89 -26.35
N PRO A 15 -36.93 2.25 -25.43
CA PRO A 15 -35.69 2.81 -24.92
C PRO A 15 -34.65 2.79 -26.04
N ALA A 16 -34.47 3.94 -26.70
CA ALA A 16 -33.40 4.15 -27.67
C ALA A 16 -32.12 4.50 -26.91
N ASN A 17 -31.25 3.51 -26.73
CA ASN A 17 -29.94 3.73 -26.15
C ASN A 17 -29.04 4.27 -27.27
N GLY A 18 -28.63 5.54 -27.22
CA GLY A 18 -27.80 6.22 -28.23
C GLY A 18 -26.35 5.72 -28.32
N VAL A 19 -26.09 4.47 -27.96
CA VAL A 19 -24.75 3.88 -27.92
C VAL A 19 -24.52 3.11 -29.22
N THR A 20 -23.36 3.32 -29.83
CA THR A 20 -22.97 2.64 -31.08
C THR A 20 -23.02 1.13 -30.91
N CYS A 21 -23.69 0.43 -31.84
CA CYS A 21 -23.76 -1.03 -31.84
C CYS A 21 -22.35 -1.61 -32.05
N THR A 22 -21.73 -2.10 -30.97
CA THR A 22 -20.43 -2.79 -30.99
C THR A 22 -20.62 -4.24 -30.58
N THR A 23 -19.78 -5.14 -31.11
CA THR A 23 -19.88 -6.56 -30.78
C THR A 23 -19.28 -6.84 -29.39
N ILE A 24 -19.80 -7.85 -28.69
CA ILE A 24 -19.31 -8.23 -27.35
C ILE A 24 -17.82 -8.61 -27.38
N ALA A 25 -17.38 -9.28 -28.44
CA ALA A 25 -15.97 -9.66 -28.60
C ALA A 25 -15.04 -8.44 -28.66
N GLU A 26 -15.48 -7.38 -29.32
CA GLU A 26 -14.73 -6.14 -29.50
C GLU A 26 -14.64 -5.33 -28.21
N ARG A 27 -15.75 -5.22 -27.46
CA ARG A 27 -15.75 -4.66 -26.11
C ARG A 27 -14.84 -5.42 -25.15
N LEU A 28 -14.86 -6.75 -25.17
CA LEU A 28 -13.99 -7.57 -24.31
C LEU A 28 -12.52 -7.51 -24.73
N ALA A 29 -12.23 -7.31 -26.01
CA ALA A 29 -10.86 -7.05 -26.47
C ALA A 29 -10.38 -5.69 -25.96
N GLN A 30 -11.25 -4.67 -26.02
CA GLN A 30 -10.94 -3.34 -25.51
C GLN A 30 -10.74 -3.33 -23.98
N ASP A 31 -11.65 -3.95 -23.22
CA ASP A 31 -11.53 -4.08 -21.77
C ASP A 31 -10.27 -4.87 -21.36
N ARG A 32 -9.90 -5.91 -22.13
CA ARG A 32 -8.63 -6.64 -21.92
C ARG A 32 -7.42 -5.75 -22.16
N ASN A 33 -7.40 -5.00 -23.26
CA ASN A 33 -6.31 -4.07 -23.56
C ASN A 33 -6.18 -2.98 -22.49
N GLU A 34 -7.31 -2.46 -21.98
CA GLU A 34 -7.31 -1.49 -20.87
C GLU A 34 -6.84 -2.12 -19.56
N ALA A 35 -7.27 -3.34 -19.25
CA ALA A 35 -6.81 -4.08 -18.08
C ALA A 35 -5.31 -4.42 -18.15
N GLU A 36 -4.80 -4.79 -19.32
CA GLU A 36 -3.36 -5.02 -19.56
C GLU A 36 -2.56 -3.73 -19.39
N ARG A 37 -3.04 -2.60 -19.93
CA ARG A 37 -2.42 -1.29 -19.71
C ARG A 37 -2.44 -0.88 -18.23
N ALA A 38 -3.54 -1.14 -17.53
CA ALA A 38 -3.66 -0.85 -16.10
C ALA A 38 -2.69 -1.70 -15.28
N ARG A 39 -2.57 -3.00 -15.58
CA ARG A 39 -1.58 -3.90 -14.95
C ARG A 39 -0.15 -3.45 -15.24
N ALA A 40 0.16 -3.11 -16.49
CA ALA A 40 1.48 -2.62 -16.86
C ALA A 40 1.82 -1.29 -16.16
N ALA A 41 0.86 -0.38 -16.01
CA ALA A 41 1.01 0.86 -15.26
C ALA A 41 1.22 0.61 -13.76
N GLU A 42 0.46 -0.32 -13.16
CA GLU A 42 0.61 -0.72 -11.77
C GLU A 42 1.96 -1.38 -11.51
N GLU A 43 2.41 -2.28 -12.39
CA GLU A 43 3.76 -2.86 -12.32
C GLU A 43 4.86 -1.80 -12.48
N ALA A 44 4.67 -0.81 -13.36
CA ALA A 44 5.62 0.28 -13.53
C ALA A 44 5.69 1.15 -12.26
N LEU A 45 4.54 1.49 -11.66
CA LEU A 45 4.48 2.20 -10.37
C LEU A 45 5.09 1.37 -9.24
N ALA A 46 4.86 0.05 -9.21
CA ALA A 46 5.46 -0.85 -8.23
C ALA A 46 6.99 -0.88 -8.37
N ARG A 47 7.51 -1.01 -9.60
CA ARG A 47 8.96 -0.95 -9.87
C ARG A 47 9.55 0.40 -9.50
N GLU A 48 8.86 1.50 -9.82
CA GLU A 48 9.31 2.85 -9.47
C GLU A 48 9.31 3.06 -7.95
N SER A 49 8.28 2.61 -7.25
CA SER A 49 8.21 2.70 -5.79
C SER A 49 9.30 1.85 -5.11
N ALA A 50 9.58 0.66 -5.64
CA ALA A 50 10.67 -0.20 -5.18
C ALA A 50 12.04 0.44 -5.44
N ALA A 51 12.24 1.07 -6.61
CA ALA A 51 13.45 1.80 -6.93
C ALA A 51 13.65 3.04 -6.06
N ARG A 52 12.58 3.81 -5.80
CA ARG A 52 12.60 4.95 -4.87
C ARG A 52 12.91 4.49 -3.44
N ALA A 53 12.27 3.43 -2.97
CA ALA A 53 12.54 2.86 -1.65
C ALA A 53 13.98 2.34 -1.52
N ALA A 54 14.55 1.76 -2.59
CA ALA A 54 15.96 1.37 -2.62
C ALA A 54 16.89 2.60 -2.57
N ALA A 55 16.62 3.62 -3.40
CA ALA A 55 17.39 4.85 -3.42
C ALA A 55 17.33 5.62 -2.08
N ASP A 56 16.18 5.61 -1.41
CA ASP A 56 16.02 6.24 -0.10
C ASP A 56 16.79 5.48 0.99
N ARG A 57 16.86 4.14 0.92
CA ARG A 57 17.71 3.34 1.80
C ARG A 57 19.19 3.67 1.59
N ASP A 58 19.63 3.76 0.34
CA ASP A 58 21.03 4.06 0.02
C ASP A 58 21.41 5.47 0.53
N LYS A 59 20.56 6.47 0.31
CA LYS A 59 20.74 7.83 0.86
C LYS A 59 20.79 7.85 2.38
N ALA A 60 19.91 7.11 3.05
CA ALA A 60 19.90 7.03 4.51
C ALA A 60 21.19 6.40 5.06
N LEU A 61 21.71 5.36 4.39
CA LEU A 61 23.00 4.75 4.75
C LEU A 61 24.18 5.69 4.50
N GLU A 62 24.18 6.43 3.39
CA GLU A 62 25.20 7.43 3.09
C GLU A 62 25.20 8.58 4.11
N GLN A 63 24.02 9.09 4.48
CA GLN A 63 23.86 10.12 5.51
C GLN A 63 24.34 9.63 6.88
N ALA A 64 23.96 8.42 7.30
CA ALA A 64 24.43 7.85 8.55
C ALA A 64 25.96 7.69 8.59
N ARG A 65 26.58 7.36 7.46
CA ARG A 65 28.05 7.29 7.32
C ARG A 65 28.68 8.68 7.39
N SER A 66 28.14 9.67 6.67
CA SER A 66 28.68 11.03 6.67
C SER A 66 28.61 11.67 8.06
N ASP A 67 27.49 11.50 8.77
CA ASP A 67 27.29 12.08 10.10
C ASP A 67 28.27 11.49 11.13
N ASN A 68 28.55 10.18 11.03
CA ASN A 68 29.55 9.53 11.87
C ASN A 68 30.96 10.08 11.59
N ILE A 69 31.33 10.24 10.30
CA ILE A 69 32.62 10.79 9.89
C ILE A 69 32.77 12.24 10.39
N VAL A 70 31.79 13.11 10.12
CA VAL A 70 31.82 14.53 10.50
C VAL A 70 31.92 14.68 12.03
N THR A 71 31.13 13.92 12.78
CA THR A 71 31.20 13.95 14.25
C THR A 71 32.61 13.58 14.70
N ARG A 72 33.14 12.47 14.19
CA ARG A 72 34.46 11.96 14.53
C ARG A 72 35.60 12.91 14.11
N GLU A 73 35.46 13.64 13.02
CA GLU A 73 36.38 14.69 12.59
C GLU A 73 36.34 15.92 13.48
N ASN A 74 35.15 16.36 13.93
CA ASN A 74 35.02 17.49 14.85
C ASN A 74 35.72 17.22 16.20
N TYR A 75 35.62 16.00 16.73
CA TYR A 75 36.37 15.62 17.95
C TYR A 75 37.89 15.62 17.73
N MET A 76 38.38 15.18 16.56
CA MET A 76 39.81 15.25 16.23
C MET A 76 40.27 16.69 16.08
N ALA A 77 39.55 17.51 15.32
CA ALA A 77 39.85 18.92 15.12
C ALA A 77 39.88 19.68 16.45
N GLY A 78 38.85 19.49 17.30
CA GLY A 78 38.79 20.09 18.63
C GLY A 78 39.96 19.66 19.54
N ALA A 79 40.28 18.37 19.57
CA ALA A 79 41.42 17.87 20.35
C ALA A 79 42.76 18.45 19.86
N THR A 80 42.98 18.52 18.55
CA THR A 80 44.21 19.11 17.99
C THR A 80 44.34 20.61 18.32
N LEU A 81 43.24 21.36 18.22
CA LEU A 81 43.22 22.78 18.55
C LEU A 81 43.55 23.01 20.04
N LEU A 82 42.91 22.26 20.93
CA LEU A 82 43.18 22.33 22.38
C LEU A 82 44.64 21.98 22.71
N LEU A 83 45.19 20.97 22.05
CA LEU A 83 46.57 20.54 22.24
C LEU A 83 47.57 21.62 21.78
N VAL A 84 47.34 22.23 20.61
CA VAL A 84 48.17 23.33 20.10
C VAL A 84 48.13 24.53 21.04
N LEU A 85 46.93 24.94 21.50
CA LEU A 85 46.78 26.04 22.45
C LEU A 85 47.46 25.74 23.80
N GLY A 86 47.34 24.51 24.29
CA GLY A 86 48.02 24.06 25.50
C GLY A 86 49.55 24.11 25.38
N ALA A 87 50.10 23.63 24.26
CA ALA A 87 51.54 23.68 23.99
C ALA A 87 52.06 25.12 23.88
N LEU A 88 51.31 26.02 23.23
CA LEU A 88 51.63 27.44 23.15
C LEU A 88 51.62 28.09 24.55
N ALA A 89 50.62 27.79 25.38
CA ALA A 89 50.54 28.30 26.75
C ALA A 89 51.71 27.85 27.62
N LEU A 90 52.17 26.61 27.47
CA LEU A 90 53.39 26.12 28.14
C LEU A 90 54.65 26.84 27.65
N GLY A 91 54.76 27.11 26.34
CA GLY A 91 55.86 27.89 25.78
C GLY A 91 55.91 29.32 26.33
N VAL A 92 54.76 29.97 26.45
CA VAL A 92 54.62 31.31 27.05
C VAL A 92 54.95 31.29 28.55
N ALA A 93 54.51 30.26 29.28
CA ALA A 93 54.86 30.09 30.69
C ALA A 93 56.38 29.96 30.90
N GLY A 94 57.07 29.23 30.01
CA GLY A 94 58.54 29.15 29.98
C GLY A 94 59.20 30.51 29.82
N LEU A 95 58.66 31.37 28.95
CA LEU A 95 59.15 32.74 28.79
C LEU A 95 58.93 33.58 30.06
N PHE A 96 57.78 33.47 30.72
CA PHE A 96 57.51 34.19 31.98
C PHE A 96 58.44 33.77 33.13
N LEU A 97 58.87 32.50 33.16
CA LEU A 97 59.88 32.03 34.12
C LEU A 97 61.22 32.74 33.91
N THR A 98 61.64 33.00 32.66
CA THR A 98 62.87 33.76 32.37
C THR A 98 62.77 35.23 32.78
N ARG A 99 61.56 35.80 32.82
CA ARG A 99 61.29 37.19 33.23
C ARG A 99 61.05 37.37 34.73
N THR A 100 61.28 36.34 35.55
CA THR A 100 61.02 36.31 37.02
C THR A 100 59.57 36.56 37.44
N GLN A 101 58.62 36.54 36.51
CA GLN A 101 57.17 36.69 36.76
C GLN A 101 56.55 35.36 37.19
N LYS A 102 57.02 34.82 38.33
CA LYS A 102 56.70 33.47 38.80
C LYS A 102 55.20 33.21 38.96
N ARG A 103 54.44 34.21 39.41
CA ARG A 103 52.99 34.07 39.62
C ARG A 103 52.26 33.89 38.29
N GLU A 104 52.57 34.70 37.29
CA GLU A 104 51.97 34.63 35.94
C GLU A 104 52.40 33.34 35.21
N ALA A 105 53.66 32.92 35.38
CA ALA A 105 54.14 31.65 34.87
C ALA A 105 53.38 30.43 35.43
N ILE A 106 53.08 30.42 36.74
CA ILE A 106 52.33 29.31 37.36
C ILE A 106 50.88 29.26 36.84
N TRP A 107 50.21 30.41 36.76
CA TRP A 107 48.83 30.47 36.24
C TRP A 107 48.76 30.04 34.76
N THR A 108 49.66 30.54 33.92
CA THR A 108 49.72 30.17 32.50
C THR A 108 50.11 28.70 32.27
N ALA A 109 51.05 28.17 33.05
CA ALA A 109 51.40 26.76 33.01
C ALA A 109 50.22 25.87 33.43
N SER A 110 49.50 26.24 34.50
CA SER A 110 48.32 25.49 34.95
C SER A 110 47.21 25.47 33.90
N GLY A 111 46.95 26.60 33.23
CA GLY A 111 46.00 26.68 32.12
C GLY A 111 46.43 25.85 30.91
N GLY A 112 47.72 25.86 30.56
CA GLY A 112 48.27 25.04 29.48
C GLY A 112 48.14 23.54 29.75
N ILE A 113 48.44 23.09 30.96
CA ILE A 113 48.27 21.69 31.38
C ILE A 113 46.78 21.30 31.33
N LEU A 114 45.88 22.15 31.80
CA LEU A 114 44.44 21.90 31.76
C LEU A 114 43.93 21.72 30.32
N LEU A 115 44.40 22.55 29.38
CA LEU A 115 44.05 22.43 27.96
C LEU A 115 44.55 21.13 27.33
N ILE A 116 45.77 20.70 27.69
CA ILE A 116 46.32 19.42 27.23
C ILE A 116 45.50 18.24 27.78
N VAL A 117 45.13 18.28 29.06
CA VAL A 117 44.25 17.26 29.66
C VAL A 117 42.88 17.25 28.96
N ALA A 118 42.29 18.41 28.71
CA ALA A 118 41.03 18.52 27.97
C ALA A 118 41.13 17.96 26.54
N ALA A 119 42.26 18.18 25.85
CA ALA A 119 42.52 17.60 24.54
C ALA A 119 42.55 16.07 24.57
N VAL A 120 43.25 15.48 25.54
CA VAL A 120 43.33 14.01 25.73
C VAL A 120 41.95 13.45 26.04
N VAL A 121 41.19 14.08 26.94
CA VAL A 121 39.83 13.63 27.28
C VAL A 121 38.92 13.70 26.06
N THR A 122 38.95 14.79 25.30
CA THR A 122 38.15 14.96 24.07
C THR A 122 38.50 13.90 23.02
N PHE A 123 39.80 13.57 22.89
CA PHE A 123 40.27 12.54 21.97
C PHE A 123 39.83 11.13 22.40
N VAL A 124 39.90 10.80 23.70
CA VAL A 124 39.50 9.49 24.24
C VAL A 124 37.98 9.31 24.22
N MET A 125 37.21 10.38 24.45
CA MET A 125 35.75 10.36 24.32
C MET A 125 35.26 10.35 22.87
N ARG A 126 36.15 10.39 21.87
CA ARG A 126 35.76 10.29 20.46
C ARG A 126 34.95 9.01 20.25
N PRO A 127 33.72 9.10 19.71
CA PRO A 127 32.90 7.91 19.48
C PRO A 127 33.64 6.90 18.58
N ALA A 128 33.62 5.63 18.98
CA ALA A 128 34.13 4.54 18.17
C ALA A 128 33.21 4.33 16.95
N PHE A 129 33.79 3.92 15.82
CA PHE A 129 32.99 3.54 14.66
C PHE A 129 32.21 2.27 14.99
N ASP A 130 30.90 2.40 15.14
CA ASP A 130 30.00 1.26 15.33
C ASP A 130 29.32 0.91 13.99
N PRO A 131 29.80 -0.12 13.26
CA PRO A 131 29.15 -0.57 12.04
C PRO A 131 27.74 -1.14 12.29
N ALA A 132 27.42 -1.56 13.52
CA ALA A 132 26.13 -2.14 13.87
C ALA A 132 25.05 -1.06 14.11
N ALA A 133 25.43 0.14 14.56
CA ALA A 133 24.51 1.28 14.65
C ALA A 133 23.97 1.72 13.28
N ILE A 134 24.74 1.50 12.20
CA ILE A 134 24.35 1.77 10.81
C ILE A 134 23.32 0.75 10.29
N ALA A 135 23.40 -0.51 10.77
CA ALA A 135 22.44 -1.56 10.42
C ALA A 135 21.17 -1.56 11.30
N GLY A 136 21.27 -1.02 12.52
CA GLY A 136 20.22 -1.05 13.54
C GLY A 136 19.06 -0.08 13.33
N THR A 137 19.28 1.01 12.59
CA THR A 137 18.22 1.98 12.23
C THR A 137 17.33 1.52 11.06
N THR A 138 17.67 0.39 10.43
CA THR A 138 16.92 -0.17 9.28
C THR A 138 15.84 -1.18 9.68
N ARG A 139 15.50 -1.34 10.96
CA ARG A 139 14.21 -1.95 11.35
C ARG A 139 13.11 -0.90 11.31
N LEU A 140 12.92 -0.29 10.15
CA LEU A 140 11.61 0.27 9.83
C LEU A 140 10.69 -0.93 9.62
N THR A 141 9.80 -1.13 10.58
CA THR A 141 8.60 -1.96 10.41
C THR A 141 8.00 -1.61 9.06
N VAL A 142 8.07 -2.53 8.10
CA VAL A 142 7.34 -2.42 6.85
C VAL A 142 5.87 -2.38 7.26
N PRO A 143 5.16 -1.24 7.14
CA PRO A 143 3.74 -1.26 7.34
C PRO A 143 3.16 -2.16 6.25
N PRO A 144 2.15 -2.99 6.54
CA PRO A 144 1.40 -3.64 5.47
C PRO A 144 0.98 -2.57 4.45
N PRO A 145 0.88 -2.91 3.15
CA PRO A 145 0.53 -1.95 2.11
C PRO A 145 -0.70 -1.18 2.57
N THR A 146 -0.50 0.10 2.87
CA THR A 146 -1.59 0.96 3.32
C THR A 146 -2.45 1.22 2.11
N ALA A 147 -3.57 0.50 2.00
CA ALA A 147 -4.75 1.04 1.34
C ALA A 147 -4.93 2.47 1.84
N GLN A 148 -5.13 3.43 0.93
CA GLN A 148 -5.32 4.84 1.30
C GLN A 148 -6.34 4.95 2.45
N PRO A 149 -6.09 5.77 3.48
CA PRO A 149 -7.03 5.95 4.58
C PRO A 149 -8.41 6.35 4.04
N GLY A 150 -9.44 5.59 4.41
CA GLY A 150 -10.84 5.89 4.09
C GLY A 150 -11.49 5.07 2.97
N GLY A 151 -10.93 3.91 2.62
CA GLY A 151 -11.62 2.87 1.82
C GLY A 151 -12.25 1.76 2.66
N LEU A 152 -12.35 1.94 3.97
CA LEU A 152 -12.93 0.97 4.90
C LEU A 152 -14.03 1.65 5.74
N GLY A 153 -14.89 0.84 6.36
CA GLY A 153 -16.06 1.28 7.10
C GLY A 153 -17.30 1.45 6.20
N LYS A 154 -18.22 2.30 6.65
CA LYS A 154 -19.50 2.56 5.96
C LYS A 154 -19.31 3.36 4.68
N MET A 155 -19.82 2.84 3.58
CA MET A 155 -19.75 3.41 2.25
C MET A 155 -21.12 3.35 1.57
N VAL A 156 -21.43 4.38 0.79
CA VAL A 156 -22.52 4.39 -0.18
C VAL A 156 -21.90 4.30 -1.58
N CYS A 157 -22.25 3.24 -2.31
CA CYS A 157 -21.74 2.94 -3.64
C CYS A 157 -22.81 3.24 -4.68
N THR A 158 -22.57 4.26 -5.50
CA THR A 158 -23.47 4.69 -6.57
C THR A 158 -22.99 4.12 -7.91
N ILE A 159 -23.93 3.67 -8.74
CA ILE A 159 -23.62 3.06 -10.03
C ILE A 159 -22.83 4.04 -10.91
N ASP A 160 -21.83 3.52 -11.62
CA ASP A 160 -21.11 4.23 -12.66
C ASP A 160 -21.58 3.71 -14.04
N PRO A 161 -22.47 4.43 -14.73
CA PRO A 161 -23.04 3.96 -15.99
C PRO A 161 -21.99 3.81 -17.10
N ALA A 162 -20.92 4.60 -17.08
CA ALA A 162 -19.89 4.57 -18.12
C ALA A 162 -19.04 3.29 -18.05
N ARG A 163 -18.87 2.74 -16.83
CA ARG A 163 -18.12 1.50 -16.58
C ARG A 163 -19.02 0.27 -16.41
N SER A 164 -20.35 0.42 -16.53
CA SER A 164 -21.31 -0.65 -16.30
C SER A 164 -22.00 -1.11 -17.58
N ARG A 165 -22.21 -2.42 -17.68
CA ARG A 165 -23.12 -3.03 -18.64
C ARG A 165 -24.24 -3.71 -17.88
N VAL A 166 -25.38 -3.02 -17.81
CA VAL A 166 -26.59 -3.46 -17.12
C VAL A 166 -27.51 -4.16 -18.13
N THR A 167 -28.09 -5.28 -17.71
CA THR A 167 -29.03 -6.08 -18.51
C THR A 167 -30.30 -6.39 -17.72
N VAL A 168 -30.16 -6.97 -16.53
CA VAL A 168 -31.26 -7.47 -15.69
C VAL A 168 -31.13 -7.03 -14.23
N SER A 169 -29.92 -6.66 -13.79
CA SER A 169 -29.67 -6.29 -12.40
C SER A 169 -30.15 -4.88 -12.06
N SER A 170 -30.55 -4.68 -10.80
CA SER A 170 -30.90 -3.37 -10.25
C SER A 170 -29.67 -2.45 -10.17
N THR A 171 -29.85 -1.16 -10.49
CA THR A 171 -28.80 -0.13 -10.43
C THR A 171 -28.91 0.77 -9.21
N GLN A 172 -29.66 0.34 -8.18
CA GLN A 172 -29.80 1.07 -6.93
C GLN A 172 -28.46 1.19 -6.19
N ASP A 173 -28.34 2.24 -5.39
CA ASP A 173 -27.18 2.45 -4.53
C ASP A 173 -27.00 1.29 -3.56
N VAL A 174 -25.74 0.90 -3.37
CA VAL A 174 -25.36 -0.21 -2.49
C VAL A 174 -24.66 0.37 -1.27
N THR A 175 -25.23 0.13 -0.09
CA THR A 175 -24.56 0.48 1.17
C THR A 175 -23.77 -0.72 1.68
N ILE A 176 -22.49 -0.51 1.97
CA ILE A 176 -21.60 -1.52 2.55
C ILE A 176 -20.89 -0.94 3.77
N ASP A 177 -20.69 -1.76 4.80
CA ASP A 177 -19.80 -1.49 5.92
C ASP A 177 -18.71 -2.55 5.92
N ILE A 178 -17.49 -2.18 5.56
CA ILE A 178 -16.40 -3.15 5.37
C ILE A 178 -15.29 -2.99 6.41
N ASN A 179 -15.03 -4.07 7.12
CA ASN A 179 -13.98 -4.14 8.11
C ASN A 179 -12.62 -4.50 7.49
N PRO A 180 -11.50 -4.20 8.18
CA PRO A 180 -10.15 -4.57 7.73
C PRO A 180 -9.92 -6.07 7.55
N ASP A 181 -10.75 -6.92 8.16
CA ASP A 181 -10.70 -8.38 8.06
C ASP A 181 -11.57 -8.94 6.92
N GLY A 182 -12.21 -8.08 6.12
CA GLY A 182 -13.11 -8.47 5.02
C GLY A 182 -14.52 -8.84 5.47
N CYS A 183 -14.86 -8.61 6.74
CA CYS A 183 -16.24 -8.74 7.20
C CYS A 183 -17.08 -7.58 6.64
N VAL A 184 -18.13 -7.91 5.89
CA VAL A 184 -19.06 -6.95 5.29
C VAL A 184 -20.39 -6.97 6.04
N ASN A 185 -20.88 -5.78 6.41
CA ASN A 185 -22.14 -5.52 7.12
C ASN A 185 -22.28 -6.33 8.43
N GLY A 186 -21.16 -6.69 9.07
CA GLY A 186 -21.14 -7.50 10.29
C GLY A 186 -21.66 -8.94 10.13
N ARG A 187 -21.87 -9.41 8.90
CA ARG A 187 -22.61 -10.66 8.62
C ARG A 187 -21.87 -11.61 7.70
N THR A 188 -21.19 -11.09 6.71
CA THR A 188 -20.65 -11.92 5.62
C THR A 188 -19.16 -11.75 5.51
N GLN A 189 -18.42 -12.86 5.52
CA GLN A 189 -17.01 -12.85 5.23
C GLN A 189 -16.76 -12.77 3.72
N TYR A 190 -16.09 -11.72 3.27
CA TYR A 190 -15.51 -11.68 1.93
C TYR A 190 -14.10 -12.30 2.00
N ALA A 191 -13.73 -13.02 0.95
CA ALA A 191 -12.41 -13.57 0.75
C ALA A 191 -11.42 -12.48 0.35
N GLU A 192 -10.19 -12.59 0.84
CA GLU A 192 -9.08 -11.74 0.42
C GLU A 192 -8.59 -12.18 -0.96
N THR A 193 -8.44 -11.22 -1.89
CA THR A 193 -7.88 -11.44 -3.23
C THR A 193 -6.91 -10.32 -3.58
N GLY A 194 -5.64 -10.52 -3.23
CA GLY A 194 -4.63 -9.46 -3.34
C GLY A 194 -4.97 -8.32 -2.36
N GLN A 195 -5.25 -7.13 -2.88
CA GLN A 195 -5.64 -5.96 -2.07
C GLN A 195 -7.17 -5.75 -2.03
N ASN A 196 -7.95 -6.64 -2.65
CA ASN A 196 -9.39 -6.51 -2.79
C ASN A 196 -10.13 -7.58 -1.96
N TRP A 197 -11.40 -7.34 -1.72
CA TRP A 197 -12.32 -8.25 -1.04
C TRP A 197 -13.31 -8.81 -2.05
N GLN A 198 -13.48 -10.13 -2.08
CA GLN A 198 -14.37 -10.79 -3.04
C GLN A 198 -15.34 -11.75 -2.37
N ARG A 199 -16.54 -11.83 -2.93
CA ARG A 199 -17.52 -12.86 -2.58
C ARG A 199 -18.12 -13.45 -3.84
N ILE A 200 -18.10 -14.77 -3.94
CA ILE A 200 -18.77 -15.50 -5.01
C ILE A 200 -20.09 -16.07 -4.49
N LEU A 201 -21.17 -15.70 -5.16
CA LEU A 201 -22.53 -16.18 -4.91
C LEU A 201 -22.86 -17.26 -5.93
N VAL A 202 -23.08 -18.48 -5.44
CA VAL A 202 -23.60 -19.59 -6.23
C VAL A 202 -24.97 -19.98 -5.64
N PRO A 203 -26.08 -19.52 -6.22
CA PRO A 203 -27.43 -19.84 -5.79
C PRO A 203 -27.83 -21.29 -6.12
N ASP A 204 -28.80 -21.82 -5.38
CA ASP A 204 -29.33 -23.18 -5.56
C ASP A 204 -30.32 -23.28 -6.73
N GLU A 205 -31.13 -22.24 -6.95
CA GLU A 205 -32.26 -22.28 -7.88
C GLU A 205 -32.00 -21.52 -9.19
N GLU A 206 -31.05 -20.59 -9.21
CA GLU A 206 -30.69 -19.84 -10.42
C GLU A 206 -29.50 -20.47 -11.15
N GLN A 207 -29.47 -20.34 -12.48
CA GLN A 207 -28.36 -20.80 -13.33
C GLN A 207 -27.27 -19.74 -13.51
N THR A 208 -27.00 -18.99 -12.45
CA THR A 208 -26.08 -17.85 -12.52
C THR A 208 -25.12 -17.83 -11.35
N VAL A 209 -23.90 -17.38 -11.59
CA VAL A 209 -22.92 -17.12 -10.53
C VAL A 209 -22.61 -15.63 -10.53
N SER A 210 -22.63 -15.00 -9.37
CA SER A 210 -22.28 -13.59 -9.21
C SER A 210 -20.99 -13.44 -8.42
N VAL A 211 -20.05 -12.66 -8.95
CA VAL A 211 -18.80 -12.29 -8.28
C VAL A 211 -18.91 -10.84 -7.85
N LEU A 212 -18.96 -10.62 -6.53
CA LEU A 212 -18.99 -9.31 -5.89
C LEU A 212 -17.57 -8.99 -5.46
N GLU A 213 -17.07 -7.81 -5.78
CA GLU A 213 -15.72 -7.39 -5.46
C GLU A 213 -15.69 -5.95 -4.97
N TYR A 214 -14.92 -5.69 -3.92
CA TYR A 214 -14.66 -4.36 -3.40
C TYR A 214 -13.16 -4.10 -3.36
N ALA A 215 -12.74 -3.00 -3.99
CA ALA A 215 -11.37 -2.51 -3.98
C ALA A 215 -11.28 -1.28 -3.06
N PRO A 216 -10.72 -1.41 -1.84
CA PRO A 216 -10.61 -0.30 -0.89
C PRO A 216 -9.81 0.88 -1.43
N THR A 217 -8.73 0.61 -2.16
CA THR A 217 -7.81 1.63 -2.70
C THR A 217 -8.52 2.57 -3.67
N THR A 218 -9.35 2.04 -4.56
CA THR A 218 -10.08 2.83 -5.58
C THR A 218 -11.52 3.14 -5.18
N ARG A 219 -11.95 2.70 -3.98
CA ARG A 219 -13.34 2.75 -3.51
C ARG A 219 -14.32 2.26 -4.57
N THR A 220 -13.98 1.18 -5.26
CA THR A 220 -14.80 0.63 -6.34
C THR A 220 -15.46 -0.65 -5.88
N TYR A 221 -16.77 -0.73 -6.01
CA TYR A 221 -17.54 -1.97 -5.84
C TYR A 221 -17.98 -2.47 -7.20
N SER A 222 -17.91 -3.78 -7.45
CA SER A 222 -18.37 -4.35 -8.70
C SER A 222 -19.11 -5.67 -8.50
N THR A 223 -20.08 -5.93 -9.36
CA THR A 223 -20.81 -7.20 -9.42
C THR A 223 -20.74 -7.72 -10.84
N SER A 224 -20.20 -8.91 -11.05
CA SER A 224 -20.11 -9.57 -12.36
C SER A 224 -20.94 -10.85 -12.35
N ARG A 225 -21.88 -10.99 -13.28
CA ARG A 225 -22.80 -12.13 -13.36
C ARG A 225 -22.43 -13.02 -14.56
N TYR A 226 -22.35 -14.31 -14.30
CA TYR A 226 -22.03 -15.36 -15.26
C TYR A 226 -23.24 -16.26 -15.41
N LEU A 227 -23.75 -16.40 -16.63
CA LEU A 227 -24.74 -17.40 -16.99
C LEU A 227 -24.00 -18.70 -17.28
N LEU A 228 -24.34 -19.75 -16.56
CA LEU A 228 -23.67 -21.04 -16.65
C LEU A 228 -24.62 -22.10 -17.19
N THR A 229 -24.06 -23.12 -17.83
CA THR A 229 -24.81 -24.34 -18.18
C THR A 229 -25.14 -25.14 -16.91
N ALA A 230 -26.12 -26.04 -16.99
CA ALA A 230 -26.52 -26.89 -15.86
C ALA A 230 -25.33 -27.67 -15.26
N GLN A 231 -24.46 -28.24 -16.10
CA GLN A 231 -23.27 -28.96 -15.68
C GLN A 231 -22.26 -28.05 -14.96
N GLN A 232 -22.04 -26.84 -15.47
CA GLN A 232 -21.16 -25.86 -14.82
C GLN A 232 -21.72 -25.38 -13.47
N MET A 233 -23.04 -25.22 -13.37
CA MET A 233 -23.70 -24.88 -12.11
C MET A 233 -23.60 -25.99 -11.08
N GLU A 234 -23.78 -27.25 -11.48
CA GLU A 234 -23.60 -28.39 -10.59
C GLU A 234 -22.17 -28.42 -10.02
N ALA A 235 -21.16 -28.24 -10.88
CA ALA A 235 -19.76 -28.14 -10.46
C ALA A 235 -19.52 -26.94 -9.52
N ALA A 236 -20.10 -25.77 -9.81
CA ALA A 236 -19.98 -24.59 -8.96
C ALA A 236 -20.63 -24.80 -7.58
N ARG A 237 -21.81 -25.44 -7.53
CA ARG A 237 -22.52 -25.76 -6.29
C ARG A 237 -21.78 -26.80 -5.45
N ALA A 238 -21.18 -27.80 -6.09
CA ALA A 238 -20.33 -28.79 -5.42
C ALA A 238 -19.13 -28.10 -4.74
N ARG A 239 -18.43 -27.20 -5.44
CA ARG A 239 -17.32 -26.42 -4.87
C ARG A 239 -17.78 -25.48 -3.76
N ARG A 240 -18.93 -24.81 -3.92
CA ARG A 240 -19.53 -23.97 -2.87
C ARG A 240 -19.81 -24.79 -1.60
N ALA A 241 -20.23 -26.05 -1.72
CA ALA A 241 -20.51 -26.90 -0.56
C ALA A 241 -19.26 -27.16 0.32
N GLU A 242 -18.06 -26.99 -0.22
CA GLU A 242 -16.81 -27.09 0.53
C GLU A 242 -16.53 -25.86 1.41
N VAL A 243 -17.19 -24.72 1.16
CA VAL A 243 -16.99 -23.48 1.92
C VAL A 243 -17.67 -23.60 3.29
N LYS A 244 -16.85 -23.65 4.34
CA LYS A 244 -17.33 -23.81 5.73
C LYS A 244 -17.62 -22.49 6.44
N VAL A 245 -16.98 -21.40 6.01
CA VAL A 245 -17.14 -20.07 6.62
C VAL A 245 -18.50 -19.50 6.21
N LYS A 246 -19.41 -19.36 7.18
CA LYS A 246 -20.78 -18.86 6.98
C LYS A 246 -21.05 -17.50 7.60
N ALA A 247 -20.11 -16.99 8.39
CA ALA A 247 -20.18 -15.72 9.09
C ALA A 247 -18.81 -15.05 9.06
N CYS A 248 -18.73 -13.81 9.53
CA CYS A 248 -17.46 -13.13 9.74
C CYS A 248 -16.56 -13.93 10.70
N SER A 249 -15.27 -14.01 10.37
CA SER A 249 -14.31 -14.82 11.12
C SER A 249 -13.11 -13.99 11.52
N THR A 250 -12.79 -14.00 12.81
CA THR A 250 -11.54 -13.43 13.33
C THR A 250 -10.35 -14.37 13.14
N ASP A 251 -10.58 -15.66 12.86
CA ASP A 251 -9.53 -16.65 12.61
C ASP A 251 -8.89 -16.45 11.22
N PRO A 252 -7.59 -16.10 11.13
CA PRO A 252 -6.89 -15.96 9.86
C PRO A 252 -6.83 -17.24 9.03
N ALA A 253 -6.78 -18.42 9.67
CA ALA A 253 -6.70 -19.69 8.94
C ALA A 253 -8.02 -19.98 8.21
N ALA A 254 -9.16 -19.76 8.89
CA ALA A 254 -10.48 -19.84 8.26
C ALA A 254 -10.66 -18.85 7.10
N ARG A 255 -10.14 -17.62 7.21
CA ARG A 255 -10.17 -16.63 6.12
C ARG A 255 -9.32 -17.05 4.92
N ALA A 256 -8.13 -17.61 5.17
CA ALA A 256 -7.27 -18.14 4.11
C ALA A 256 -7.89 -19.34 3.39
N ASP A 257 -8.52 -20.27 4.13
CA ASP A 257 -9.27 -21.39 3.55
C ASP A 257 -10.42 -20.89 2.67
N LEU A 258 -11.21 -19.93 3.16
CA LEU A 258 -12.27 -19.29 2.37
C LEU A 258 -11.73 -18.70 1.06
N ALA A 259 -10.60 -17.99 1.10
CA ALA A 259 -9.98 -17.42 -0.09
C ALA A 259 -9.57 -18.49 -1.10
N ALA A 260 -8.92 -19.57 -0.64
CA ALA A 260 -8.54 -20.68 -1.50
C ALA A 260 -9.76 -21.35 -2.16
N LYS A 261 -10.84 -21.58 -1.40
CA LYS A 261 -12.07 -22.20 -1.91
C LYS A 261 -12.81 -21.29 -2.90
N GLN A 262 -12.93 -20.00 -2.62
CA GLN A 262 -13.54 -19.07 -3.56
C GLN A 262 -12.70 -18.91 -4.84
N GLN A 263 -11.37 -18.88 -4.73
CA GLN A 263 -10.49 -18.83 -5.89
C GLN A 263 -10.66 -20.06 -6.80
N ALA A 264 -10.88 -21.24 -6.21
CA ALA A 264 -11.19 -22.44 -6.97
C ALA A 264 -12.51 -22.29 -7.75
N ILE A 265 -13.56 -21.70 -7.17
CA ILE A 265 -14.80 -21.40 -7.90
C ILE A 265 -14.52 -20.39 -9.02
N ARG A 266 -13.81 -19.29 -8.72
CA ARG A 266 -13.49 -18.22 -9.68
C ARG A 266 -12.80 -18.75 -10.93
N THR A 267 -11.84 -19.65 -10.76
CA THR A 267 -11.02 -20.22 -11.84
C THR A 267 -11.83 -21.16 -12.76
N ALA A 268 -12.96 -21.70 -12.29
CA ALA A 268 -13.87 -22.49 -13.11
C ALA A 268 -14.94 -21.66 -13.84
N LEU A 269 -15.06 -20.37 -13.53
CA LEU A 269 -15.99 -19.50 -14.24
C LEU A 269 -15.48 -19.21 -15.66
N PRO A 270 -16.39 -18.99 -16.62
CA PRO A 270 -16.01 -18.51 -17.94
C PRO A 270 -15.15 -17.25 -17.85
N PRO A 271 -14.23 -17.03 -18.80
CA PRO A 271 -13.41 -15.82 -18.82
C PRO A 271 -14.22 -14.55 -19.07
N VAL A 272 -15.43 -14.69 -19.62
CA VAL A 272 -16.33 -13.60 -20.00
C VAL A 272 -17.55 -13.62 -19.11
N PHE A 273 -17.89 -12.47 -18.53
CA PHE A 273 -19.13 -12.24 -17.80
C PHE A 273 -20.26 -11.83 -18.75
N ASN A 274 -21.50 -12.15 -18.38
CA ASN A 274 -22.70 -11.77 -19.13
C ASN A 274 -23.20 -10.39 -18.75
N GLU A 275 -22.88 -9.92 -17.54
CA GLU A 275 -23.27 -8.62 -17.01
C GLU A 275 -22.22 -8.15 -16.02
N ARG A 276 -21.92 -6.84 -15.98
CA ARG A 276 -21.01 -6.25 -15.00
C ARG A 276 -21.48 -4.87 -14.59
N LEU A 277 -21.72 -4.70 -13.30
CA LEU A 277 -22.09 -3.44 -12.68
C LEU A 277 -20.87 -2.94 -11.90
N VAL A 278 -20.50 -1.68 -12.10
CA VAL A 278 -19.39 -1.01 -11.43
C VAL A 278 -19.93 0.22 -10.72
N TYR A 279 -19.56 0.37 -9.46
CA TYR A 279 -20.01 1.44 -8.58
C TYR A 279 -18.82 2.22 -8.03
N SER A 280 -19.00 3.53 -7.91
CA SER A 280 -18.08 4.41 -7.21
C SER A 280 -18.59 4.63 -5.78
N CYS A 281 -17.77 4.30 -4.79
CA CYS A 281 -18.14 4.38 -3.38
C CYS A 281 -17.59 5.64 -2.71
N LYS A 282 -18.39 6.23 -1.82
CA LYS A 282 -18.00 7.33 -0.95
C LYS A 282 -18.33 6.97 0.51
N PRO A 283 -17.59 7.48 1.50
CA PRO A 283 -17.94 7.30 2.91
C PRO A 283 -19.39 7.72 3.17
N ALA A 284 -20.13 6.88 3.89
CA ALA A 284 -21.43 7.26 4.41
C ALA A 284 -21.19 8.26 5.55
N GLY A 285 -21.65 9.50 5.39
CA GLY A 285 -21.55 10.55 6.40
C GLY A 285 -22.30 10.22 7.68
#